data_AF-E2CXI3-F1
#
_entry.id   AF-E2CXI3-F1
#
_cell.length_a   1.000
_cell.length_b   1.000
_cell.length_c   1.000
_cell.angle_alpha   90.00
_cell.angle_beta   90.00
_cell.angle_gamma   90.00
#
_symmetry.space_group_name_H-M   'P 1'
#
loop_
_entity.id
_entity.type
_entity.pdbx_description
1 polymer ?
#
loop_
_entity_poly.entity_id
_entity_poly.type
_entity_poly.pdbx_seq_one_letter_code
_entity_poly.pdbx_strand_id
1 'polypeptide(L)'
;DTCFDLSGKTEVKVPTVALHFRGVDVSLPASNYLIPVDSDGSFCFAFAGTMSGLSIIGNIQQQGFRVVYDLAGSRVGFAPRGCQ
;
A
#
# COMPACT_ATOMS: atom_id res chain seq x y z
N ASP A 1 9.02 -13.86 -3.50
CA ASP A 1 7.81 -13.03 -3.37
C ASP A 1 6.56 -13.87 -3.46
N THR A 2 5.51 -13.42 -2.78
CA THR A 2 4.18 -14.03 -2.82
C THR A 2 3.43 -13.49 -4.03
N CYS A 3 3.27 -14.29 -5.08
CA CYS A 3 2.67 -13.89 -6.35
C CYS A 3 1.51 -14.81 -6.75
N PHE A 4 0.61 -14.27 -7.57
CA PHE A 4 -0.64 -14.90 -7.99
C PHE A 4 -0.83 -14.70 -9.49
N ASP A 5 -1.25 -15.77 -10.17
CA ASP A 5 -1.74 -15.71 -11.54
C ASP A 5 -3.23 -15.31 -11.51
N LEU A 6 -3.51 -14.09 -11.98
CA LEU A 6 -4.86 -13.55 -12.11
C LEU A 6 -5.27 -13.42 -13.58
N SER A 7 -4.54 -14.05 -14.49
CA SER A 7 -4.88 -14.09 -15.91
C SER A 7 -6.28 -14.69 -16.12
N GLY A 8 -7.01 -14.13 -17.08
CA GLY A 8 -8.39 -14.53 -17.38
C GLY A 8 -9.43 -14.19 -16.31
N LYS A 9 -9.07 -13.45 -15.25
CA LYS A 9 -10.03 -12.90 -14.28
C LYS A 9 -10.43 -11.49 -14.69
N THR A 10 -11.73 -11.23 -14.75
CA THR A 10 -12.28 -9.89 -14.99
C THR A 10 -12.44 -9.08 -13.70
N GLU A 11 -12.58 -9.76 -12.56
CA GLU A 11 -12.69 -9.16 -11.23
C GLU A 11 -12.02 -10.09 -10.21
N VAL A 12 -11.29 -9.52 -9.25
CA VAL A 12 -10.63 -10.24 -8.17
C VAL A 12 -10.92 -9.55 -6.84
N LYS A 13 -11.37 -10.33 -5.86
CA LYS A 13 -11.56 -9.86 -4.48
C LYS A 13 -10.29 -10.08 -3.69
N VAL A 14 -9.80 -9.03 -3.05
CA VAL A 14 -8.59 -9.05 -2.22
C VAL A 14 -8.92 -8.63 -0.79
N PRO A 15 -8.16 -9.09 0.22
CA PRO A 15 -8.37 -8.68 1.61
C PRO A 15 -8.19 -7.17 1.78
N THR A 16 -8.93 -6.55 2.68
CA THR A 16 -8.65 -5.18 3.11
C THR A 16 -7.37 -5.15 3.92
N VAL A 17 -6.48 -4.20 3.62
CA VAL A 17 -5.24 -3.96 4.36
C VAL A 17 -5.27 -2.53 4.89
N ALA A 18 -4.98 -2.36 6.17
CA ALA A 18 -4.87 -1.06 6.82
C ALA A 18 -3.58 -0.96 7.64
N LEU A 19 -2.97 0.23 7.62
CA LEU A 19 -1.88 0.59 8.53
C LEU A 19 -2.50 1.28 9.74
N HIS A 20 -2.39 0.65 10.91
CA HIS A 20 -2.91 1.16 12.17
C HIS A 20 -1.89 2.08 12.85
N PHE A 21 -2.22 3.36 12.96
CA PHE A 21 -1.43 4.33 13.71
C PHE A 21 -2.19 4.77 14.95
N ARG A 22 -1.51 5.46 15.86
CA ARG A 22 -2.15 6.06 17.04
C ARG A 22 -3.19 7.10 16.58
N GLY A 23 -4.47 6.73 16.69
CA GLY A 23 -5.61 7.62 16.46
C GLY A 23 -6.11 7.67 15.01
N VAL A 24 -5.54 6.89 14.08
CA VAL A 24 -6.03 6.80 12.70
C VAL A 24 -5.64 5.49 12.03
N ASP A 25 -6.54 4.98 11.20
CA ASP A 25 -6.26 3.87 10.30
C ASP A 25 -6.09 4.40 8.88
N VAL A 26 -5.00 4.01 8.23
CA VAL A 26 -4.77 4.31 6.80
C VAL A 26 -5.11 3.07 6.00
N SER A 27 -6.34 3.02 5.48
CA SER A 27 -6.79 1.93 4.59
C SER A 27 -6.09 2.04 3.23
N LEU A 28 -5.38 0.99 2.84
CA LEU A 28 -4.64 0.94 1.58
C LEU A 28 -5.55 0.44 0.44
N PRO A 29 -5.66 1.18 -0.68
CA PRO A 29 -6.12 0.63 -1.95
C PRO A 29 -5.37 -0.66 -2.36
N ALA A 30 -6.03 -1.55 -3.09
CA ALA A 30 -5.43 -2.80 -3.58
C ALA A 30 -4.10 -2.58 -4.32
N SER A 31 -4.01 -1.52 -5.12
CA SER A 31 -2.80 -1.13 -5.86
C SER A 31 -1.61 -0.75 -4.97
N ASN A 32 -1.83 -0.50 -3.66
CA ASN A 32 -0.75 -0.22 -2.71
C ASN A 32 -0.17 -1.48 -2.05
N TYR A 33 -0.71 -2.67 -2.32
CA TYR A 33 -0.18 -3.93 -1.79
C TYR A 33 -0.21 -5.11 -2.75
N LEU A 34 -0.86 -5.01 -3.90
CA LEU A 34 -0.86 -6.01 -4.95
C LEU A 34 -0.52 -5.32 -6.27
N ILE A 35 0.69 -5.58 -6.79
CA ILE A 35 1.24 -4.89 -7.97
C ILE A 35 1.37 -5.83 -9.16
N PRO A 36 1.12 -5.36 -10.40
CA PRO A 36 1.41 -6.14 -11.59
C PRO A 36 2.93 -6.26 -11.76
N VAL A 37 3.40 -7.44 -12.17
CA VAL A 37 4.84 -7.67 -12.48
C VAL A 37 5.09 -7.97 -13.96
N ASP A 38 4.03 -8.19 -14.72
CA ASP A 38 4.03 -8.35 -16.17
C ASP A 38 2.71 -7.82 -16.78
N SER A 39 2.58 -7.96 -18.10
CA SER A 39 1.36 -7.64 -18.85
C SER A 39 0.36 -8.79 -18.93
N ASP A 40 0.73 -9.98 -18.43
CA ASP A 40 0.03 -11.24 -18.70
C ASP A 40 -0.90 -11.64 -17.56
N GLY A 41 -0.91 -10.87 -16.47
CA GLY A 41 -1.84 -11.01 -15.36
C GLY A 41 -1.20 -11.55 -14.09
N SER A 42 0.13 -11.56 -13.98
CA SER A 42 0.81 -11.89 -12.73
C SER A 42 0.85 -10.68 -11.80
N PHE A 43 0.42 -10.90 -10.56
CA PHE A 43 0.46 -9.88 -9.51
C PHE A 43 1.20 -10.38 -8.27
N CYS A 44 2.00 -9.53 -7.65
CA CYS A 44 2.77 -9.86 -6.46
C CYS A 44 2.42 -8.97 -5.27
N PHE A 45 2.50 -9.54 -4.08
CA PHE A 45 2.28 -8.83 -2.82
C PHE A 45 3.46 -7.90 -2.52
N ALA A 46 3.20 -6.61 -2.38
CA ALA A 46 4.22 -5.57 -2.25
C ALA A 46 4.71 -5.37 -0.79
N PHE A 47 4.92 -6.47 -0.07
CA PHE A 47 5.52 -6.48 1.26
C PHE A 47 6.69 -7.46 1.33
N ALA A 48 7.81 -6.99 1.88
CA ALA A 48 8.96 -7.83 2.19
C ALA A 48 9.04 -8.08 3.69
N GLY A 49 9.26 -9.32 4.09
CA GLY A 49 9.55 -9.67 5.48
C GLY A 49 10.87 -9.08 5.94
N THR A 50 10.97 -8.74 7.23
CA THR A 50 12.18 -8.17 7.84
C THR A 50 12.42 -8.76 9.22
N MET A 51 13.69 -9.01 9.56
CA MET A 51 14.12 -9.51 10.86
C MET A 51 14.61 -8.39 11.80
N SER A 52 14.80 -7.16 11.29
CA SER A 52 15.43 -6.07 12.04
C SER A 52 14.44 -5.27 12.91
N GLY A 53 13.16 -5.66 12.96
CA GLY A 53 12.09 -4.91 13.62
C GLY A 53 11.74 -3.57 12.94
N LEU A 54 12.49 -3.15 11.93
CA LEU A 54 12.24 -1.95 11.16
C LEU A 54 11.19 -2.21 10.09
N SER A 55 10.08 -1.48 10.14
CA SER A 55 9.09 -1.44 9.06
C SER A 55 9.30 -0.20 8.19
N ILE A 56 9.24 -0.37 6.88
CA ILE A 56 9.41 0.72 5.90
C ILE A 56 8.13 0.87 5.09
N ILE A 57 7.58 2.08 5.06
CA ILE A 57 6.46 2.45 4.18
C ILE A 57 7.05 2.99 2.88
N GLY A 58 7.16 2.12 1.88
CA GLY A 58 7.80 2.43 0.60
C GLY A 58 6.93 3.28 -0.33
N ASN A 59 7.48 3.58 -1.52
CA ASN A 59 6.78 4.36 -2.55
C ASN A 59 5.39 3.78 -2.87
N ILE A 60 5.28 2.46 -3.06
CA ILE A 60 4.02 1.80 -3.42
C ILE A 60 2.94 2.06 -2.35
N GLN A 61 3.27 1.99 -1.06
CA GLN A 61 2.30 2.26 0.00
C GLN A 61 1.92 3.74 0.15
N GLN A 62 2.75 4.67 -0.35
CA GLN A 62 2.49 6.11 -0.32
C GLN A 62 1.71 6.63 -1.55
N GLN A 63 1.73 5.91 -2.67
CA GLN A 63 1.01 6.31 -3.88
C GLN A 63 -0.49 6.46 -3.62
N GLY A 64 -1.09 7.52 -4.17
CA GLY A 64 -2.51 7.82 -3.94
C GLY A 64 -2.78 8.53 -2.61
N PHE A 65 -1.77 8.77 -1.77
CA PHE A 65 -1.86 9.61 -0.58
C PHE A 65 -1.04 10.89 -0.74
N ARG A 66 -1.52 11.97 -0.11
CA ARG A 66 -0.70 13.12 0.24
C ARG A 66 -0.10 12.85 1.63
N VAL A 67 1.22 12.72 1.67
CA VAL A 67 1.97 12.58 2.91
C VAL A 67 2.48 13.96 3.33
N VAL A 68 2.11 14.40 4.54
CA VAL A 68 2.50 15.71 5.08
C VAL A 68 3.46 15.50 6.23
N TYR A 69 4.63 16.15 6.15
CA TYR A 69 5.63 16.16 7.21
C TYR A 69 5.51 17.46 7.99
N ASP A 70 4.80 17.43 9.11
CA ASP A 70 4.64 18.57 10.01
C ASP A 70 5.79 18.56 11.03
N LEU A 71 6.90 19.20 10.66
CA LEU A 71 8.11 19.24 11.49
C LEU A 71 7.89 20.03 12.78
N ALA A 72 7.13 21.13 12.74
CA ALA A 72 6.85 21.94 13.91
C ALA A 72 5.95 21.19 14.92
N GLY A 73 4.95 20.46 14.42
CA GLY A 73 4.05 19.63 15.23
C GLY A 73 4.58 18.22 15.55
N SER A 74 5.78 17.87 15.08
CA SER A 74 6.40 16.54 15.25
C SER A 74 5.49 15.37 14.86
N ARG A 75 4.82 15.48 13.70
CA ARG A 75 3.87 14.46 13.22
C ARG A 75 3.90 14.27 11.70
N VAL A 76 3.41 13.11 11.27
CA VAL A 76 3.17 12.78 9.87
C VAL A 76 1.67 12.65 9.65
N GLY A 77 1.15 13.27 8.60
CA GLY A 77 -0.24 13.20 8.19
C GLY A 77 -0.40 12.43 6.88
N PHE A 78 -1.45 11.64 6.79
CA PHE A 78 -1.87 10.96 5.56
C PHE A 78 -3.26 11.47 5.17
N ALA A 79 -3.41 11.89 3.92
CA ALA A 79 -4.71 12.19 3.34
C ALA A 79 -4.82 11.44 2.01
N PRO A 80 -5.96 10.78 1.71
CA PRO A 80 -6.17 10.26 0.37
C PRO A 80 -6.09 11.42 -0.62
N ARG A 81 -5.57 11.16 -1.82
CA ARG A 81 -5.51 12.17 -2.88
C ARG A 81 -6.95 12.54 -3.24
N GLY A 82 -7.40 13.71 -2.77
CA GLY A 82 -8.68 14.31 -3.16
C GLY A 82 -8.65 14.67 -4.65
N CYS A 83 -9.82 14.64 -5.28
CA CYS A 83 -10.03 14.71 -6.73
C CYS A 83 -9.16 15.73 -7.48
N GLN A 84 -8.68 15.31 -8.65
CA GLN A 84 -8.55 16.19 -9.82
C GLN A 84 -9.88 16.22 -10.56
#